data_AF-A0A3D3T2M6-F1
#
_entry.id   AF-A0A3D3T2M6-F1
#
_cell.length_a   1.000
_cell.length_b   1.000
_cell.length_c   1.000
_cell.angle_alpha   90.00
_cell.angle_beta   90.00
_cell.angle_gamma   90.00
#
_symmetry.space_group_name_H-M   'P 1'
#
loop_
_entity.id
_entity.type
_entity.pdbx_description
1 polymer ?
#
loop_
_entity_poly.entity_id
_entity_poly.type
_entity_poly.pdbx_seq_one_letter_code
_entity_poly.pdbx_strand_id
1 'polypeptide(L)' 'MKFSIVILGAPYTDQAAETAYRFAAATLARGHSIYRLFFYHDGVHNASELLTLPQDELQPARRWRDLI' A
#
# COMPACT_ATOMS: atom_id res chain seq x y z
N MET A 1 -7.67 7.08 -16.48
CA MET A 1 -6.22 6.88 -16.78
C MET A 1 -5.78 5.54 -16.20
N LYS A 2 -4.61 5.02 -16.62
CA LYS A 2 -3.97 3.81 -16.07
C LYS A 2 -2.72 4.23 -15.29
N PHE A 3 -2.62 3.86 -14.01
CA PHE A 3 -1.51 4.22 -13.13
C PHE A 3 -0.65 3.02 -12.78
N SER A 4 0.65 3.26 -12.62
CA SER A 4 1.57 2.36 -11.93
C SER A 4 2.17 3.13 -10.76
N ILE A 5 2.12 2.56 -9.55
CA ILE A 5 2.54 3.23 -8.32
C ILE A 5 3.73 2.48 -7.75
N VAL A 6 4.82 3.18 -7.49
CA VAL A 6 6.02 2.63 -6.83
C VAL A 6 6.01 3.06 -5.37
N ILE A 7 6.13 2.09 -4.47
CA ILE A 7 6.15 2.31 -3.02
C ILE A 7 7.55 1.93 -2.52
N LEU A 8 8.24 2.91 -1.94
CA LEU A 8 9.63 2.76 -1.49
C LEU A 8 9.79 2.68 0.04
N GLY A 9 8.79 3.16 0.79
CA GLY A 9 8.84 3.22 2.26
C GLY A 9 8.16 2.02 2.93
N ALA A 10 8.75 1.56 4.04
CA ALA A 10 8.16 0.55 4.91
C ALA A 10 6.89 1.06 5.60
N PRO A 11 5.95 0.17 5.96
CA PRO A 11 4.84 0.54 6.82
C PRO A 11 5.36 0.96 8.20
N TYR A 12 4.72 1.95 8.82
CA TYR A 12 5.00 2.46 10.18
C TYR A 12 6.35 3.17 10.40
N THR A 13 7.30 3.05 9.47
CA THR A 13 8.58 3.79 9.53
C THR A 13 8.50 5.14 8.80
N ASP A 14 7.69 5.22 7.74
CA ASP A 14 7.52 6.42 6.92
C ASP A 14 6.05 6.59 6.50
N GLN A 15 5.62 7.83 6.27
CA GLN A 15 4.28 8.16 5.77
C GLN A 15 4.09 7.80 4.28
N ALA A 16 5.17 7.50 3.54
CA ALA A 16 5.12 7.17 2.12
C ALA A 16 4.16 6.02 1.80
N ALA A 17 4.18 4.95 2.61
CA ALA A 17 3.30 3.80 2.42
C ALA A 17 1.81 4.15 2.55
N GLU A 18 1.45 4.87 3.62
CA GLU A 18 0.06 5.28 3.88
C GLU A 18 -0.41 6.33 2.85
N THR A 19 0.47 7.23 2.43
CA THR A 19 0.18 8.23 1.38
C THR A 19 -0.09 7.53 0.05
N ALA A 20 0.73 6.53 -0.31
CA ALA A 20 0.52 5.73 -1.51
C ALA A 20 -0.80 4.95 -1.45
N TYR A 21 -1.15 4.38 -0.29
CA TYR A 21 -2.43 3.68 -0.11
C TYR A 21 -3.62 4.60 -0.34
N ARG A 22 -3.62 5.78 0.28
CA ARG A 22 -4.70 6.77 0.12
C ARG A 22 -4.81 7.26 -1.32
N PHE A 23 -3.66 7.49 -1.99
CA PHE A 23 -3.64 7.86 -3.40
C PHE A 23 -4.22 6.75 -4.29
N ALA A 24 -3.83 5.49 -4.05
CA ALA A 24 -4.34 4.35 -4.79
C ALA A 24 -5.86 4.18 -4.61
N ALA A 25 -6.36 4.25 -3.37
CA ALA A 25 -7.79 4.19 -3.07
C ALA A 25 -8.57 5.33 -3.75
N ALA A 26 -8.08 6.57 -3.65
CA ALA A 26 -8.70 7.71 -4.32
C ALA A 26 -8.68 7.60 -5.86
N THR A 27 -7.60 7.04 -6.41
CA THR A 27 -7.46 6.77 -7.86
C THR A 27 -8.54 5.81 -8.34
N LEU A 28 -8.74 4.70 -7.63
CA LEU A 28 -9.80 3.73 -7.95
C LEU A 28 -11.19 4.33 -7.78
N ALA A 29 -11.43 5.06 -6.69
CA ALA A 29 -12.71 5.73 -6.43
C ALA A 29 -13.09 6.75 -7.52
N ARG A 30 -12.11 7.36 -8.19
CA ARG A 30 -12.31 8.28 -9.32
C ARG A 30 -12.51 7.57 -10.68
N GLY A 31 -12.64 6.24 -10.69
CA GLY A 31 -12.82 5.44 -11.91
C GLY A 31 -11.55 5.32 -12.76
N HIS A 32 -10.38 5.61 -12.20
CA HIS A 32 -9.11 5.27 -12.84
C HIS A 32 -8.74 3.82 -12.51
N SER A 33 -7.81 3.25 -13.28
CA SER A 33 -7.32 1.90 -13.06
C SER A 33 -5.86 1.94 -12.61
N ILE A 34 -5.51 0.98 -11.76
CA ILE A 34 -4.13 0.74 -11.35
C ILE A 34 -3.68 -0.53 -12.09
N TYR A 35 -2.65 -0.40 -12.92
CA TYR A 35 -2.04 -1.53 -13.60
C TYR A 35 -1.19 -2.36 -12.64
N ARG A 36 -0.43 -1.67 -11.75
CA ARG A 36 0.47 -2.33 -10.79
C ARG A 36 0.81 -1.45 -9.61
N LEU A 37 0.84 -2.07 -8.43
CA LEU A 37 1.57 -1.59 -7.27
C LEU A 37 2.94 -2.29 -7.24
N PHE A 38 4.01 -1.52 -7.17
CA PHE A 38 5.38 -2.05 -7.16
C PHE A 38 6.09 -1.66 -5.88
N PHE A 39 6.33 -2.64 -5.01
CA PHE A 39 7.06 -2.47 -3.77
C PHE A 39 8.56 -2.65 -4.00
N TYR A 40 9.38 -1.69 -3.59
CA TYR A 40 10.83 -1.73 -3.74
C TYR A 40 11.51 -1.04 -2.55
N HIS A 41 12.82 -1.27 -2.35
CA HIS A 41 13.54 -0.83 -1.14
C HIS A 41 12.79 -1.31 0.13
N ASP A 42 12.64 -0.47 1.14
CA ASP A 42 11.90 -0.78 2.37
C ASP A 42 10.40 -0.99 2.10
N GLY A 43 9.91 -0.57 0.93
CA GLY A 43 8.57 -0.78 0.45
C GLY A 43 8.16 -2.25 0.43
N VAL A 44 9.12 -3.19 0.26
CA VAL A 44 8.83 -4.63 0.28
C VAL A 44 8.19 -5.10 1.58
N HIS A 45 8.44 -4.40 2.69
CA HIS A 45 7.87 -4.75 4.00
C HIS A 45 6.35 -4.55 4.08
N ASN A 46 5.75 -3.79 3.16
CA ASN A 46 4.28 -3.64 3.07
C ASN A 46 3.55 -4.95 2.75
N ALA A 47 4.25 -5.91 2.15
CA ALA A 47 3.70 -7.22 1.78
C ALA A 47 3.99 -8.32 2.83
N SER A 48 4.61 -7.97 3.97
CA SER A 48 4.95 -8.95 5.01
C SER A 48 3.74 -9.38 5.84
N GLU A 49 3.48 -10.68 5.91
CA GLU A 49 2.46 -11.27 6.79
C GLU A 49 2.99 -11.51 8.22
N LEU A 50 4.29 -11.34 8.44
CA LEU A 50 4.97 -11.56 9.71
C LEU A 50 4.95 -10.32 10.62
N LEU A 51 4.36 -9.21 10.15
CA LEU A 51 4.16 -8.01 10.97
C LEU A 51 3.26 -8.33 12.16
N THR A 52 3.81 -8.18 13.36
CA THR A 52 3.06 -8.23 14.61
C THR A 52 2.62 -6.83 14.98
N LEU A 53 1.31 -6.62 15.10
CA LEU A 53 0.69 -5.31 15.25
C LEU A 53 -0.20 -5.30 16.50
N PRO A 54 -0.48 -4.11 17.07
CA PRO A 54 -1.58 -3.93 18.02
C PRO A 54 -2.91 -4.50 17.47
N GLN A 55 -3.78 -4.98 18.35
CA GLN A 55 -5.02 -5.67 17.96
C GLN A 55 -6.04 -4.77 17.24
N ASP A 56 -5.94 -3.47 17.43
CA ASP A 56 -6.78 -2.44 16.83
C ASP A 56 -6.25 -1.93 15.48
N GLU A 57 -5.09 -2.43 15.04
CA GLU A 57 -4.50 -2.06 13.76
C GLU A 57 -4.76 -3.08 12.64
N LEU A 58 -4.89 -2.54 11.42
CA LEU A 58 -5.05 -3.35 10.21
C LEU A 58 -3.69 -3.74 9.63
N GLN A 59 -3.54 -5.03 9.31
CA GLN A 59 -2.33 -5.55 8.70
C GLN A 59 -2.08 -4.93 7.31
N PRO A 60 -0.95 -4.25 7.04
CA PRO A 60 -0.67 -3.58 5.77
C PRO A 60 -0.80 -4.50 4.56
N ALA A 61 -0.27 -5.73 4.68
CA ALA A 61 -0.36 -6.73 3.62
C ALA A 61 -1.81 -7.11 3.27
N ARG A 62 -2.72 -7.11 4.25
CA ARG A 62 -4.16 -7.33 4.01
C ARG A 62 -4.78 -6.12 3.33
N ARG A 63 -4.52 -4.90 3.84
CA ARG A 63 -5.03 -3.65 3.25
C ARG A 63 -4.68 -3.55 1.76
N TRP A 64 -3.43 -3.85 1.39
CA TRP A 64 -3.00 -3.80 -0.01
C TRP A 64 -3.67 -4.85 -0.88
N ARG A 65 -3.92 -6.06 -0.36
CA ARG A 65 -4.65 -7.14 -1.06
C ARG A 65 -6.13 -6.84 -1.22
N ASP A 66 -6.74 -6.19 -0.25
CA ASP A 66 -8.17 -5.84 -0.30
C ASP A 66 -8.44 -4.67 -1.27
N LEU A 67 -7.39 -3.91 -1.64
CA LEU A 67 -7.51 -2.73 -2.48
C LEU A 67 -7.63 -3.06 -3.98
N ILE A 68 -6.82 -3.99 -4.49
CA ILE A 68 -6.81 -4.48 -5.89
C ILE A 68 -6.39 -5.95 -5.96
#